data_AF-A0A9C9Z7L3-F1
#
_entry.id   AF-A0A9C9Z7L3-F1
#
_cell.length_a   1.000
_cell.length_b   1.000
_cell.length_c   1.000
_cell.angle_alpha   90.00
_cell.angle_beta   90.00
_cell.angle_gamma   90.00
#
_symmetry.space_group_name_H-M   'P 1'
#
loop_
_entity.id
_entity.type
_entity.pdbx_description
1 polymer ?
#
loop_
_entity_poly.entity_id
_entity_poly.type
_entity_poly.pdbx_seq_one_letter_code
_entity_poly.pdbx_strand_id
1 'polypeptide(L)'
;MKTKRTLVLISFLLISISVAAGLFWRGEPPPLEFTDIKGISIISPPVSLPDINLKDHNGKRITLDDFKGHWSMAFFGYTHCPDVCPTSLAVMKRVA
;
A
#
# COMPACT_ATOMS: atom_id res chain seq x y z
N MET A 1 58.70 4.42 14.09
CA MET A 1 57.88 3.74 13.05
C MET A 1 56.67 2.99 13.61
N LYS A 2 56.73 2.38 14.80
CA LYS A 2 55.59 1.68 15.42
C LYS A 2 54.38 2.62 15.69
N THR A 3 54.59 3.78 16.30
CA THR A 3 53.52 4.74 16.67
C THR A 3 52.69 5.26 15.50
N LYS A 4 53.32 5.50 14.32
CA LYS A 4 52.61 5.92 13.11
C LYS A 4 51.75 4.79 12.53
N ARG A 5 52.24 3.54 12.59
CA ARG A 5 51.48 2.34 12.17
C ARG A 5 50.27 2.08 13.08
N THR A 6 50.42 2.27 14.40
CA THR A 6 49.30 2.13 15.35
C THR A 6 48.23 3.19 15.13
N LEU A 7 48.62 4.44 14.84
CA LEU A 7 47.69 5.55 14.56
C LEU A 7 46.83 5.29 13.31
N VAL A 8 47.43 4.78 12.24
CA VAL A 8 46.72 4.45 10.99
C VAL A 8 45.72 3.30 11.22
N LEU A 9 46.09 2.27 11.98
CA LEU A 9 45.21 1.15 12.29
C LEU A 9 44.01 1.58 13.16
N ILE A 10 44.24 2.45 14.16
CA ILE A 10 43.16 2.98 15.01
C ILE A 10 42.19 3.84 14.17
N SER A 11 42.71 4.69 13.28
CA SER A 11 41.87 5.48 12.37
C SER A 11 40.99 4.60 11.49
N PHE A 12 41.56 3.55 10.88
CA PHE A 12 40.80 2.63 10.04
C PHE A 12 39.74 1.86 10.82
N LEU A 13 40.05 1.43 12.05
CA LEU A 13 39.11 0.74 12.92
C LEU A 13 37.95 1.64 13.34
N LEU A 14 38.22 2.90 13.68
CA LEU A 14 37.18 3.86 14.07
C LEU A 14 36.26 4.22 12.89
N ILE A 15 36.82 4.35 11.68
CA ILE A 15 36.04 4.61 10.47
C ILE A 15 35.17 3.40 10.14
N SER A 16 35.70 2.17 10.20
CA SER A 16 34.92 0.97 9.90
C SER A 16 33.78 0.74 10.89
N ILE A 17 34.02 0.99 12.19
CA ILE A 17 32.98 0.93 13.24
C ILE A 17 31.89 1.97 12.98
N SER A 18 32.26 3.21 12.63
CA SER A 18 31.31 4.28 12.36
C SER A 18 30.45 4.01 11.12
N VAL A 19 31.05 3.45 10.06
CA VAL A 19 30.33 3.07 8.83
C VAL A 19 29.41 1.88 9.08
N ALA A 20 29.87 0.85 9.80
CA ALA A 20 29.04 -0.29 10.16
C ALA A 20 27.85 0.12 11.02
N ALA A 21 28.07 0.99 12.01
CA ALA A 21 27.01 1.56 12.84
C ALA A 21 26.02 2.38 12.00
N GLY A 22 26.50 3.26 11.11
CA GLY A 22 25.63 4.06 10.24
C GLY A 22 24.80 3.22 9.27
N LEU A 23 25.36 2.13 8.75
CA LEU A 23 24.62 1.17 7.92
C LEU A 23 23.61 0.35 8.73
N PHE A 24 23.96 -0.05 9.94
CA PHE A 24 23.05 -0.77 10.84
C PHE A 24 21.86 0.11 11.30
N TRP A 25 22.09 1.41 11.50
CA TRP A 25 21.03 2.38 11.82
C TRP A 25 20.14 2.77 10.65
N ARG A 26 20.50 2.43 9.40
CA ARG A 26 19.56 2.45 8.27
C ARG A 26 18.62 1.24 8.30
N GLY A 27 18.17 0.87 9.51
CA GLY A 27 17.23 -0.24 9.73
C GLY A 27 16.06 -0.18 8.76
N GLU A 28 15.52 -1.34 8.43
CA GLU A 28 14.38 -1.49 7.54
C GLU A 28 13.29 -0.47 7.89
N PRO A 29 12.70 0.23 6.89
CA PRO A 29 11.63 1.16 7.17
C PRO A 29 10.57 0.44 7.99
N PRO A 30 10.03 1.07 9.04
CA PRO A 30 8.99 0.43 9.85
C PRO A 30 7.88 -0.07 8.92
N PRO A 31 7.28 -1.24 9.18
CA PRO A 31 6.11 -1.68 8.45
C PRO A 31 5.10 -0.54 8.41
N LEU A 32 4.46 -0.33 7.26
CA LEU A 32 3.41 0.68 7.13
C LEU A 32 2.30 0.35 8.15
N GLU A 33 2.38 0.96 9.33
CA GLU A 33 1.34 0.89 10.34
C GLU A 33 0.20 1.79 9.86
N PHE A 34 -0.77 1.18 9.17
CA PHE A 34 -2.08 1.75 8.94
C PHE A 34 -2.89 1.65 10.25
N THR A 35 -2.39 2.22 11.33
CA THR A 35 -3.03 2.15 12.64
C THR A 35 -4.01 3.32 12.78
N ASP A 36 -5.27 2.93 12.94
CA ASP A 36 -6.41 3.74 13.37
C ASP A 36 -7.12 4.62 12.33
N ILE A 37 -7.35 4.09 11.12
CA ILE A 37 -8.49 4.56 10.33
C ILE A 37 -9.71 3.71 10.73
N LYS A 38 -10.61 4.30 11.52
CA LYS A 38 -11.86 3.66 11.94
C LYS A 38 -12.61 3.12 10.73
N GLY A 39 -12.80 1.81 10.68
CA GLY A 39 -13.58 1.13 9.63
C GLY A 39 -12.76 0.58 8.45
N ILE A 40 -11.43 0.67 8.45
CA ILE A 40 -10.58 0.00 7.46
C ILE A 40 -10.01 -1.30 8.06
N SER A 41 -10.24 -2.41 7.36
CA SER A 41 -9.59 -3.69 7.64
C SER A 41 -8.66 -4.02 6.49
N ILE A 42 -7.37 -4.20 6.78
CA ILE A 42 -6.40 -4.67 5.79
C ILE A 42 -6.43 -6.19 5.79
N ILE A 43 -6.72 -6.77 4.63
CA ILE A 43 -6.69 -8.22 4.44
C ILE A 43 -5.23 -8.64 4.25
N SER A 44 -4.67 -9.28 5.27
CA SER A 44 -3.32 -9.83 5.28
C SER A 44 -3.40 -11.33 5.60
N PRO A 45 -2.97 -12.23 4.69
CA PRO A 45 -2.30 -11.95 3.42
C PRO A 45 -3.25 -11.39 2.33
N PRO A 46 -2.71 -10.66 1.33
CA PRO A 46 -3.52 -10.14 0.23
C PRO A 46 -4.23 -11.26 -0.52
N VAL A 47 -5.53 -11.08 -0.76
CA VAL A 47 -6.34 -12.00 -1.56
C VAL A 47 -6.39 -11.47 -3.00
N SER A 48 -6.03 -12.33 -3.96
CA SER A 48 -6.17 -11.98 -5.39
C SER A 48 -7.66 -11.90 -5.75
N LEU A 49 -8.04 -10.84 -6.47
CA LEU A 49 -9.37 -10.74 -7.05
C LEU A 49 -9.52 -11.75 -8.19
N PRO A 50 -10.71 -12.37 -8.34
CA PRO A 50 -11.00 -13.23 -9.50
C PRO A 50 -11.17 -12.39 -10.76
N ASP A 51 -10.90 -13.00 -11.92
CA ASP A 51 -11.17 -12.37 -13.21
C ASP A 51 -12.67 -12.05 -13.37
N ILE A 52 -12.95 -10.86 -13.89
CA ILE A 52 -14.31 -10.40 -14.18
C ILE A 52 -14.55 -10.35 -15.69
N ASN A 53 -15.76 -10.72 -16.10
CA ASN A 53 -16.23 -10.60 -17.47
C ASN A 53 -17.58 -9.89 -17.46
N LEU A 54 -17.52 -8.57 -17.30
CA LEU A 54 -18.69 -7.71 -17.22
C LEU A 54 -18.79 -6.82 -18.47
N LYS A 55 -19.98 -6.27 -18.69
CA LYS A 55 -20.21 -5.21 -19.67
C LYS A 55 -20.76 -3.98 -18.96
N ASP A 56 -20.32 -2.80 -19.39
CA ASP A 56 -20.89 -1.55 -18.93
C ASP A 56 -22.28 -1.29 -19.55
N HIS A 57 -22.90 -0.16 -19.19
CA HIS A 57 -24.21 0.23 -19.69
C HIS A 57 -24.25 0.51 -21.21
N ASN A 58 -23.09 0.64 -21.87
CA ASN A 58 -22.94 0.81 -23.31
C ASN A 58 -22.58 -0.51 -24.02
N GLY A 59 -22.46 -1.61 -23.28
CA GLY A 59 -22.08 -2.92 -23.81
C GLY A 59 -20.57 -3.13 -23.99
N LYS A 60 -19.72 -2.17 -23.57
CA LYS A 60 -18.25 -2.34 -23.59
C LYS A 60 -17.85 -3.36 -22.53
N ARG A 61 -16.94 -4.27 -22.90
CA ARG A 61 -16.33 -5.23 -21.97
C ARG A 61 -15.45 -4.49 -20.95
N ILE A 62 -15.60 -4.85 -19.67
CA ILE A 62 -14.79 -4.35 -18.55
C ILE A 62 -13.97 -5.49 -17.94
N THR A 63 -12.70 -5.21 -17.61
CA THR A 63 -11.77 -6.12 -16.92
C THR A 63 -11.17 -5.47 -15.67
N LEU A 64 -10.41 -6.23 -14.87
CA LEU A 64 -9.71 -5.67 -13.69
C LEU A 64 -8.65 -4.62 -14.06
N ASP A 65 -8.12 -4.66 -15.29
CA ASP A 65 -7.10 -3.70 -15.74
C ASP A 65 -7.68 -2.29 -15.89
N ASP A 66 -8.97 -2.15 -16.18
CA ASP A 66 -9.65 -0.86 -16.29
C ASP A 66 -9.66 -0.06 -14.97
N PHE A 67 -9.44 -0.72 -13.82
CA PHE A 67 -9.48 -0.12 -12.48
C PHE A 67 -8.08 0.11 -11.87
N LYS A 68 -7.00 -0.15 -12.61
CA LYS A 68 -5.62 0.04 -12.12
C LYS A 68 -5.20 1.51 -12.17
N GLY A 69 -4.36 1.90 -11.21
CA GLY A 69 -3.73 3.23 -11.16
C GLY A 69 -4.58 4.33 -10.54
N HIS A 70 -5.77 4.02 -10.03
CA HIS A 70 -6.65 4.95 -9.34
C HIS A 70 -7.52 4.21 -8.31
N TRP A 71 -8.05 4.94 -7.33
CA TRP A 71 -9.01 4.38 -6.37
C TRP A 71 -10.34 4.10 -7.06
N SER A 72 -10.88 2.92 -6.84
CA SER A 72 -12.16 2.48 -7.39
C SER A 72 -13.10 2.06 -6.26
N MET A 73 -14.37 2.44 -6.38
CA MET A 73 -15.43 2.00 -5.47
C MET A 73 -16.38 1.06 -6.21
N ALA A 74 -16.75 -0.04 -5.58
CA ALA A 74 -17.72 -0.99 -6.10
C ALA A 74 -18.98 -1.01 -5.22
N PHE A 75 -20.14 -1.01 -5.85
CA PHE A 75 -21.44 -1.18 -5.19
C PHE A 75 -22.19 -2.33 -5.85
N PHE A 76 -22.67 -3.27 -5.04
CA PHE A 76 -23.45 -4.41 -5.50
C PHE A 76 -24.93 -4.17 -5.18
N GLY A 77 -25.75 -4.00 -6.22
CA GLY A 77 -27.18 -3.74 -6.10
C GLY A 77 -27.95 -4.15 -7.36
N TYR A 78 -29.25 -3.90 -7.37
CA TYR A 78 -30.14 -4.21 -8.48
C TYR A 78 -31.19 -3.11 -8.67
N THR A 79 -31.73 -3.01 -9.89
CA THR A 79 -32.56 -1.86 -10.32
C THR A 79 -33.91 -1.75 -9.62
N HIS A 80 -34.47 -2.86 -9.16
CA HIS A 80 -35.78 -2.93 -8.50
C HIS A 80 -35.70 -2.94 -6.96
N CYS A 81 -34.58 -2.49 -6.41
CA CYS A 81 -34.36 -2.41 -4.98
C CYS A 81 -35.01 -1.14 -4.42
N PRO A 82 -36.08 -1.24 -3.60
CA PRO A 82 -37.00 -0.12 -3.37
C PRO A 82 -36.49 0.97 -2.42
N ASP A 83 -35.38 0.74 -1.70
CA ASP A 83 -34.92 1.70 -0.67
C ASP A 83 -33.39 1.78 -0.55
N VAL A 84 -32.76 0.72 -0.04
CA VAL A 84 -31.33 0.79 0.33
C VAL A 84 -30.41 1.07 -0.85
N CYS A 85 -30.74 0.59 -2.05
CA CYS A 85 -29.88 0.76 -3.23
C CYS A 85 -29.85 2.20 -3.76
N PRO A 86 -31.00 2.86 -4.04
CA PRO A 86 -30.97 4.27 -4.44
C PRO A 86 -30.35 5.17 -3.36
N THR A 87 -30.63 4.90 -2.09
CA THR A 87 -30.05 5.66 -0.97
C THR A 87 -28.53 5.48 -0.90
N SER A 88 -28.01 4.25 -1.02
CA SER A 88 -26.56 3.98 -0.98
C SER A 88 -25.81 4.63 -2.15
N LEU A 89 -26.38 4.58 -3.36
CA LEU A 89 -25.79 5.25 -4.53
C LEU A 89 -25.77 6.77 -4.35
N ALA A 90 -26.82 7.35 -3.75
CA ALA A 90 -26.85 8.78 -3.44
C ALA A 90 -25.78 9.19 -2.42
N VAL A 91 -25.46 8.34 -1.44
CA VAL A 91 -24.35 8.54 -0.50
C VAL A 91 -23.01 8.45 -1.23
N MET A 92 -22.82 7.43 -2.08
CA MET A 92 -21.58 7.24 -2.85
C MET A 92 -21.26 8.44 -3.74
N LYS A 93 -22.28 9.03 -4.39
CA LYS A 93 -22.13 10.25 -5.19
C LYS A 93 -21.54 11.45 -4.42
N ARG A 94 -21.65 11.49 -3.09
CA ARG A 94 -21.12 12.59 -2.26
C ARG A 94 -19.64 12.44 -1.93
N VAL A 95 -19.10 11.22 -2.04
CA VAL A 95 -17.73 10.87 -1.62
C VAL A 95 -16.83 10.45 -2.77
N ALA A 96 -17.40 10.26 -3.97
CA ALA A 96 -16.70 10.10 -5.23
C ALA A 96 -16.41 11.47 -5.86
#